data_AF-A0A175XZX2-F1
#
_entry.id   AF-A0A175XZX2-F1
#
_cell.length_a   1.000
_cell.length_b   1.000
_cell.length_c   1.000
_cell.angle_alpha   90.00
_cell.angle_beta   90.00
_cell.angle_gamma   90.00
#
_symmetry.space_group_name_H-M   'P 1'
#
loop_
_entity.id
_entity.type
_entity.pdbx_description
1 polymer ?
#
loop_
_entity_poly.entity_id
_entity_poly.type
_entity_poly.pdbx_seq_one_letter_code
_entity_poly.pdbx_strand_id
1 'polypeptide(L)'
;MDHNSANAAEALAFIEQSRLRLAAASDVPPIRHAAFAALMGGMVASTAVPFPLRFAMIAGLFAAIAWIVRWDRRRMGMFINGYRAGKTRRVTAVMLLVILPIHMLGVWLAADRGVTWAPLPLALVAAAIAYAGSLWWCRVFRRELLGSLA
;
A
#
# COMPACT_ATOMS: atom_id res chain seq x y z
N MET A 1 -42.90 20.63 3.28
CA MET A 1 -41.67 19.81 3.17
C MET A 1 -40.61 20.69 2.57
N ASP A 2 -39.62 21.07 3.38
CA ASP A 2 -38.66 22.10 3.01
C ASP A 2 -37.70 21.58 1.94
N HIS A 3 -37.57 22.31 0.83
CA HIS A 3 -36.67 21.97 -0.28
C HIS A 3 -35.23 21.65 0.18
N ASN A 4 -34.81 22.25 1.29
CA ASN A 4 -33.50 22.02 1.90
C ASN A 4 -33.34 20.63 2.54
N SER A 5 -34.40 20.05 3.11
CA SER A 5 -34.34 18.69 3.68
C SER A 5 -34.39 17.61 2.60
N ALA A 6 -35.11 17.86 1.49
CA ALA A 6 -35.08 17.00 0.31
C ALA A 6 -33.69 16.97 -0.34
N ASN A 7 -33.06 18.14 -0.55
CA ASN A 7 -31.70 18.24 -1.08
C ASN A 7 -30.66 17.60 -0.15
N ALA A 8 -30.82 17.74 1.18
CA ALA A 8 -29.94 17.10 2.16
C ALA A 8 -30.07 15.57 2.14
N ALA A 9 -31.29 15.03 2.04
CA ALA A 9 -31.53 13.60 1.92
C ALA A 9 -30.96 13.02 0.62
N GLU A 10 -31.11 13.73 -0.50
CA GLU A 10 -30.57 13.34 -1.80
C GLU A 10 -29.04 13.37 -1.81
N ALA A 11 -28.42 14.38 -1.19
CA ALA A 11 -26.97 14.47 -1.03
C ALA A 11 -26.41 13.33 -0.16
N LEU A 12 -27.10 12.96 0.93
CA LEU A 12 -26.72 11.82 1.78
C LEU A 12 -26.80 10.50 1.02
N ALA A 13 -27.88 10.28 0.26
CA ALA A 13 -28.05 9.09 -0.58
C ALA A 13 -26.95 8.98 -1.64
N PHE A 14 -26.53 10.09 -2.24
CA PHE A 14 -25.42 10.12 -3.18
C PHE A 14 -24.07 9.75 -2.54
N ILE A 15 -23.81 10.25 -1.33
CA ILE A 15 -22.60 9.90 -0.57
C ILE A 15 -22.60 8.41 -0.21
N GLU A 16 -23.74 7.87 0.22
CA GLU A 16 -23.90 6.46 0.56
C GLU A 16 -23.68 5.56 -0.65
N GLN A 17 -24.30 5.85 -1.79
CA GLN A 17 -24.06 5.13 -3.04
C GLN A 17 -22.59 5.18 -3.47
N SER A 18 -21.93 6.33 -3.30
CA SER A 18 -20.50 6.48 -3.59
C SER A 18 -19.64 5.60 -2.68
N ARG A 19 -19.96 5.51 -1.38
CA ARG A 19 -19.26 4.64 -0.43
C ARG A 19 -19.43 3.16 -0.78
N LEU A 20 -20.63 2.74 -1.18
CA LEU A 20 -20.90 1.36 -1.62
C LEU A 20 -20.10 1.00 -2.88
N ARG A 21 -20.02 1.90 -3.87
CA ARG A 21 -19.19 1.71 -5.07
C ARG A 21 -17.71 1.60 -4.71
N LEU A 22 -17.21 2.43 -3.79
CA LEU A 22 -15.83 2.35 -3.29
C LEU A 22 -15.56 1.06 -2.52
N ALA A 23 -16.53 0.59 -1.73
CA ALA A 23 -16.41 -0.67 -1.00
C ALA A 23 -16.37 -1.87 -1.96
N ALA A 24 -17.17 -1.86 -3.03
CA ALA A 24 -17.11 -2.87 -4.08
C ALA A 24 -15.78 -2.81 -4.86
N ALA A 25 -15.28 -1.61 -5.17
CA ALA A 25 -13.99 -1.40 -5.83
C ALA A 25 -12.77 -1.73 -4.94
N SER A 26 -12.98 -1.94 -3.63
CA SER A 26 -11.93 -2.38 -2.70
C SER A 26 -11.63 -3.89 -2.78
N ASP A 27 -12.24 -4.59 -3.74
CA ASP A 27 -11.85 -5.96 -4.09
C ASP A 27 -10.60 -5.94 -4.99
N VAL A 28 -9.46 -5.84 -4.32
CA VAL A 28 -8.17 -5.70 -4.96
C VAL A 28 -7.65 -7.08 -5.36
N PRO A 29 -7.25 -7.30 -6.63
CA PRO A 29 -6.82 -8.61 -7.08
C PRO A 29 -5.49 -9.03 -6.42
N PRO A 30 -5.25 -10.33 -6.20
CA PRO A 30 -4.05 -10.85 -5.53
C PRO A 30 -2.74 -10.34 -6.13
N ILE A 31 -2.69 -10.17 -7.45
CA ILE A 31 -1.52 -9.66 -8.17
C ILE A 31 -1.09 -8.26 -7.71
N ARG A 32 -2.03 -7.42 -7.27
CA ARG A 32 -1.74 -6.06 -6.80
C ARG A 32 -1.09 -6.10 -5.42
N HIS A 33 -1.52 -7.02 -4.55
CA HIS A 33 -0.85 -7.26 -3.27
C HIS A 33 0.56 -7.82 -3.49
N ALA A 34 0.73 -8.72 -4.46
CA ALA A 34 2.03 -9.25 -4.82
C ALA A 34 2.96 -8.16 -5.39
N ALA A 35 2.44 -7.26 -6.22
CA ALA A 35 3.20 -6.14 -6.76
C ALA A 35 3.66 -5.17 -5.65
N PHE A 36 2.79 -4.87 -4.68
CA PHE A 36 3.17 -4.07 -3.52
C PHE A 36 4.22 -4.77 -2.65
N ALA A 37 4.05 -6.08 -2.39
CA ALA A 37 5.02 -6.88 -1.66
C ALA A 37 6.38 -6.92 -2.36
N ALA A 38 6.40 -7.04 -3.69
CA ALA A 38 7.61 -7.01 -4.50
C ALA A 38 8.32 -5.65 -4.44
N LEU A 39 7.58 -4.54 -4.40
CA LEU A 39 8.17 -3.21 -4.19
C LEU A 39 8.85 -3.09 -2.82
N MET A 40 8.18 -3.52 -1.75
CA MET A 40 8.72 -3.42 -0.40
C MET A 40 9.91 -4.37 -0.19
N GLY A 41 9.80 -5.62 -0.65
CA GLY A 41 10.91 -6.58 -0.64
C GLY A 41 12.07 -6.10 -1.51
N GLY A 42 11.80 -5.60 -2.71
CA GLY A 42 12.80 -5.04 -3.61
C GLY A 42 13.55 -3.85 -2.98
N MET A 43 12.84 -2.97 -2.28
CA MET A 43 13.48 -1.87 -1.55
C MET A 43 14.46 -2.39 -0.48
N VAL A 44 14.09 -3.42 0.28
CA VAL A 44 14.99 -4.04 1.27
C VAL A 44 16.16 -4.76 0.58
N ALA A 45 15.89 -5.53 -0.48
CA ALA A 45 16.91 -6.26 -1.24
C ALA A 45 17.92 -5.32 -1.93
N SER A 46 17.55 -4.07 -2.21
CA SER A 46 18.42 -3.10 -2.86
C SER A 46 19.74 -2.85 -2.11
N THR A 47 19.78 -3.10 -0.80
CA THR A 47 21.00 -2.95 0.02
C THR A 47 22.02 -4.06 -0.21
N ALA A 48 21.62 -5.20 -0.78
CA ALA A 48 22.54 -6.25 -1.21
C ALA A 48 23.24 -5.92 -2.55
N VAL A 49 22.67 -4.98 -3.32
CA VAL A 49 23.20 -4.62 -4.64
C VAL A 49 24.34 -3.60 -4.49
N PRO A 50 25.49 -3.78 -5.15
CA PRO A 50 26.59 -2.82 -5.11
C PRO A 50 26.23 -1.52 -5.85
N PHE A 51 26.93 -0.45 -5.48
CA PHE A 51 26.93 0.78 -6.26
C PHE A 51 27.70 0.56 -7.58
N PRO A 52 27.21 1.00 -8.77
CA PRO A 52 26.07 1.88 -9.05
C PRO A 52 24.74 1.17 -9.38
N LEU A 53 24.75 -0.16 -9.53
CA LEU A 53 23.56 -0.95 -9.91
C LEU A 53 22.36 -0.74 -8.97
N ARG A 54 22.63 -0.42 -7.70
CA ARG A 54 21.59 -0.03 -6.73
C ARG A 54 20.71 1.14 -7.21
N PHE A 55 21.28 2.14 -7.87
CA PHE A 55 20.51 3.29 -8.38
C PHE A 55 19.59 2.89 -9.54
N ALA A 56 20.06 2.03 -10.44
CA ALA A 56 19.22 1.47 -11.50
C ALA A 56 18.05 0.66 -10.93
N MET A 57 18.31 -0.13 -9.88
CA MET A 57 17.27 -0.89 -9.19
C MET A 57 16.23 0.04 -8.52
N ILE A 58 16.66 1.07 -7.80
CA ILE A 58 15.77 2.05 -7.18
C ILE A 58 14.94 2.80 -8.23
N ALA A 59 15.55 3.22 -9.34
CA ALA A 59 14.84 3.83 -10.45
C ALA A 59 13.78 2.87 -11.04
N GLY A 60 14.10 1.58 -11.16
CA GLY A 60 13.16 0.53 -11.55
C GLY A 60 11.98 0.38 -10.58
N LEU A 61 12.22 0.46 -9.27
CA LEU A 61 11.15 0.44 -8.26
C LEU A 61 10.22 1.65 -8.39
N PHE A 62 10.76 2.85 -8.62
CA PHE A 62 9.94 4.03 -8.87
C PHE A 62 9.13 3.93 -10.17
N ALA A 63 9.73 3.41 -11.24
CA ALA A 63 9.02 3.14 -12.49
C ALA A 63 7.89 2.11 -12.29
N ALA A 64 8.12 1.08 -11.48
CA ALA A 64 7.11 0.09 -11.13
C ALA A 64 5.97 0.70 -10.31
N ILE A 65 6.23 1.65 -9.40
CA ILE A 65 5.18 2.42 -8.70
C ILE A 65 4.32 3.18 -9.73
N ALA A 66 4.94 3.91 -10.66
CA ALA A 66 4.20 4.64 -11.70
C ALA A 66 3.37 3.69 -12.58
N TRP A 67 3.89 2.51 -12.89
CA TRP A 67 3.17 1.47 -13.60
C TRP A 67 1.96 0.97 -12.82
N ILE A 68 2.12 0.65 -11.54
CA ILE A 68 1.02 0.19 -10.68
C ILE A 68 -0.07 1.25 -10.60
N VAL A 69 0.28 2.52 -10.38
CA VAL A 69 -0.71 3.61 -10.36
C VAL A 69 -1.45 3.71 -11.69
N ARG A 70 -0.74 3.60 -12.81
CA ARG A 70 -1.35 3.61 -14.15
C ARG A 70 -2.26 2.39 -14.38
N TRP A 71 -1.87 1.22 -13.89
CA TRP A 71 -2.66 0.00 -13.99
C TRP A 71 -3.90 0.04 -13.11
N ASP A 72 -3.76 0.49 -11.86
CA ASP A 72 -4.86 0.68 -10.90
C ASP A 72 -5.90 1.64 -11.50
N ARG A 73 -5.48 2.78 -12.05
CA ARG A 73 -6.38 3.74 -12.72
C ARG A 73 -7.11 3.14 -13.93
N ARG A 74 -6.44 2.29 -14.72
CA ARG A 74 -7.04 1.66 -15.90
C ARG A 74 -8.01 0.54 -15.56
N ARG A 75 -7.70 -0.28 -14.55
CA ARG A 75 -8.46 -1.49 -14.21
C ARG A 75 -9.54 -1.24 -13.17
N MET A 76 -9.26 -0.39 -12.18
CA MET A 76 -10.16 -0.12 -11.04
C MET A 76 -10.78 1.28 -11.13
N GLY A 77 -10.46 2.07 -12.16
CA GLY A 77 -10.99 3.42 -12.37
C GLY A 77 -10.44 4.48 -11.40
N MET A 78 -9.69 4.06 -10.37
CA MET A 78 -9.14 4.94 -9.35
C MET A 78 -7.88 4.35 -8.70
N PHE A 79 -7.06 5.21 -8.10
CA PHE A 79 -5.99 4.83 -7.21
C PHE A 79 -6.33 5.28 -5.79
N ILE A 80 -6.45 4.34 -4.86
CA ILE A 80 -6.79 4.67 -3.47
C ILE A 80 -5.50 5.09 -2.74
N ASN A 81 -5.46 6.35 -2.32
CA ASN A 81 -4.33 6.89 -1.58
C ASN A 81 -4.34 6.41 -0.12
N GLY A 82 -3.22 5.82 0.34
CA GLY A 82 -3.01 5.41 1.72
C GLY A 82 -2.89 6.54 2.74
N TYR A 83 -2.68 7.79 2.29
CA TYR A 83 -2.57 8.98 3.15
C TYR A 83 -3.91 9.58 3.60
N ARG A 84 -5.05 8.99 3.19
CA ARG A 84 -6.39 9.43 3.62
C ARG A 84 -6.48 9.43 5.15
N ALA A 85 -7.12 10.46 5.72
CA ALA A 85 -7.49 10.48 7.13
C ALA A 85 -8.48 9.35 7.43
N GLY A 86 -8.09 8.40 8.30
CA GLY A 86 -8.90 7.23 8.63
C GLY A 86 -8.11 6.14 9.38
N LYS A 87 -8.78 5.02 9.66
CA LYS A 87 -8.20 3.82 10.31
C LYS A 87 -7.10 3.20 9.47
N THR A 88 -7.22 3.29 8.14
CA THR A 88 -6.21 2.87 7.16
C THR A 88 -4.85 3.55 7.33
N ARG A 89 -4.81 4.82 7.76
CA ARG A 89 -3.56 5.54 8.04
C ARG A 89 -2.76 4.87 9.15
N ARG A 90 -3.43 4.34 10.19
CA ARG A 90 -2.76 3.63 11.30
C ARG A 90 -2.12 2.34 10.80
N VAL A 91 -2.81 1.60 9.92
CA VAL A 91 -2.25 0.39 9.30
C VAL A 91 -1.00 0.72 8.48
N THR A 92 -1.06 1.79 7.68
CA THR A 92 0.10 2.26 6.90
C THR A 92 1.26 2.69 7.81
N ALA A 93 0.98 3.41 8.91
CA ALA A 93 2.00 3.84 9.88
C ALA A 93 2.67 2.64 10.57
N VAL A 94 1.89 1.64 11.00
CA VAL A 94 2.43 0.39 11.58
C VAL A 94 3.31 -0.34 10.56
N MET A 95 2.86 -0.45 9.31
CA MET A 95 3.64 -1.11 8.26
C MET A 95 4.95 -0.38 7.98
N LEU A 96 4.94 0.95 7.98
CA LEU A 96 6.16 1.75 7.89
C LEU A 96 7.10 1.49 9.07
N LEU A 97 6.57 1.52 10.30
CA LEU A 97 7.33 1.26 11.52
C LEU A 97 7.92 -0.15 11.60
N VAL A 98 7.37 -1.11 10.87
CA VAL A 98 7.90 -2.49 10.80
C VAL A 98 8.92 -2.63 9.68
N ILE A 99 8.62 -2.14 8.47
CA ILE A 99 9.49 -2.34 7.31
C ILE A 99 10.73 -1.46 7.38
N LEU A 100 10.63 -0.25 7.93
CA LEU A 100 11.76 0.67 8.02
C LEU A 100 12.90 0.09 8.88
N PRO A 101 12.68 -0.44 10.10
CA PRO A 101 13.72 -1.13 10.86
C PRO A 101 14.30 -2.34 10.15
N ILE A 102 13.49 -3.14 9.45
CA ILE A 102 13.99 -4.29 8.66
C ILE A 102 14.95 -3.79 7.57
N HIS A 103 14.61 -2.70 6.90
CA HIS A 103 15.48 -2.09 5.91
C HIS A 103 16.77 -1.54 6.53
N MET A 104 16.67 -0.82 7.65
CA MET A 104 17.85 -0.30 8.37
C MET A 104 18.78 -1.42 8.85
N LEU A 105 18.22 -2.53 9.33
CA LEU A 105 18.99 -3.72 9.69
C LEU A 105 19.72 -4.30 8.46
N GLY A 106 19.05 -4.36 7.31
CA GLY A 106 19.69 -4.77 6.04
C GLY A 106 20.80 -3.83 5.60
N VAL A 107 20.65 -2.51 5.77
CA VAL A 107 21.72 -1.53 5.52
C VAL A 107 22.90 -1.77 6.45
N TRP A 108 22.65 -1.87 7.75
CA TRP A 108 23.69 -2.07 8.77
C TRP A 108 24.48 -3.37 8.56
N LEU A 109 23.79 -4.48 8.27
CA LEU A 109 24.44 -5.76 7.98
C LEU A 109 25.30 -5.70 6.72
N ALA A 110 24.82 -5.06 5.66
CA ALA A 110 25.54 -4.98 4.40
C ALA A 110 26.71 -3.98 4.44
N ALA A 111 26.51 -2.80 5.04
CA ALA A 111 27.49 -1.71 5.03
C ALA A 111 28.52 -1.84 6.16
N ASP A 112 28.08 -2.09 7.40
CA ASP A 112 28.97 -2.07 8.57
C ASP A 112 29.55 -3.45 8.89
N ARG A 113 28.80 -4.52 8.59
CA ARG A 113 29.22 -5.90 8.86
C ARG A 113 29.72 -6.65 7.63
N GLY A 114 29.62 -6.06 6.44
CA GLY A 114 30.03 -6.69 5.18
C GLY A 114 29.21 -7.92 4.77
N VAL A 115 28.08 -8.20 5.45
CA VAL A 115 27.23 -9.37 5.19
C VAL A 115 26.23 -9.02 4.08
N THR A 116 26.72 -9.01 2.84
CA THR A 116 25.97 -8.54 1.66
C THR A 116 24.77 -9.40 1.26
N TRP A 117 24.72 -10.67 1.69
CA TRP A 117 23.60 -11.58 1.39
C TRP A 117 22.44 -11.45 2.39
N ALA A 118 22.68 -10.94 3.60
CA ALA A 118 21.67 -10.85 4.67
C ALA A 118 20.42 -10.02 4.33
N PRO A 119 20.47 -8.98 3.47
CA PRO A 119 19.27 -8.27 3.03
C PRO A 119 18.29 -9.13 2.24
N LEU A 120 18.71 -10.24 1.62
CA LEU A 120 17.83 -11.10 0.81
C LEU A 120 16.77 -11.83 1.65
N PRO A 121 17.10 -12.56 2.74
CA PRO A 121 16.07 -13.12 3.61
C PRO A 121 15.23 -12.03 4.30
N LEU A 122 15.82 -10.90 4.67
CA LEU A 122 15.07 -9.75 5.23
C LEU A 122 14.06 -9.18 4.23
N ALA A 123 14.41 -9.16 2.94
CA ALA A 123 13.52 -8.74 1.87
C ALA A 123 12.32 -9.68 1.71
N LEU A 124 12.52 -11.00 1.83
CA LEU A 124 11.42 -11.98 1.82
C LEU A 124 10.48 -11.77 3.00
N VAL A 125 11.02 -11.55 4.21
CA VAL A 125 10.23 -11.23 5.40
C VAL A 125 9.44 -9.94 5.20
N ALA A 126 10.09 -8.88 4.71
CA ALA A 126 9.44 -7.61 4.44
C ALA A 126 8.33 -7.74 3.37
N ALA A 127 8.57 -8.52 2.32
CA ALA A 127 7.57 -8.80 1.28
C ALA A 127 6.36 -9.55 1.85
N ALA A 128 6.56 -10.57 2.67
CA ALA A 128 5.49 -11.30 3.32
C ALA A 128 4.64 -10.40 4.24
N ILE A 129 5.29 -9.57 5.05
CA ILE A 129 4.64 -8.58 5.91
C ILE A 129 3.87 -7.56 5.07
N ALA A 130 4.46 -7.06 3.98
CA ALA A 130 3.82 -6.11 3.08
C ALA A 130 2.59 -6.70 2.39
N TYR A 131 2.65 -7.97 1.97
CA TYR A 131 1.52 -8.68 1.38
C TYR A 131 0.37 -8.82 2.37
N ALA A 132 0.65 -9.35 3.57
CA ALA A 132 -0.33 -9.50 4.64
C ALA A 132 -0.91 -8.15 5.09
N GLY A 133 -0.05 -7.14 5.23
CA GLY A 133 -0.43 -5.76 5.55
C GLY A 133 -1.34 -5.15 4.49
N SER A 134 -1.07 -5.40 3.21
CA SER A 134 -1.91 -4.93 2.09
C SER A 134 -3.30 -5.57 2.09
N LEU A 135 -3.38 -6.88 2.37
CA LEU A 135 -4.66 -7.57 2.57
C LEU A 135 -5.43 -7.00 3.76
N TRP A 136 -4.76 -6.81 4.89
CA TRP A 136 -5.38 -6.26 6.09
C TRP A 136 -5.85 -4.82 5.89
N TRP A 137 -5.05 -4.01 5.20
CA TRP A 137 -5.40 -2.64 4.84
C TRP A 137 -6.72 -2.59 4.04
N CYS A 138 -6.90 -3.46 3.05
CA CYS A 138 -8.14 -3.52 2.26
C CYS A 138 -9.34 -3.95 3.12
N ARG A 139 -9.15 -4.89 4.06
CA ARG A 139 -10.20 -5.28 5.02
C ARG A 139 -10.60 -4.12 5.94
N VAL A 140 -9.63 -3.37 6.46
CA VAL A 140 -9.89 -2.19 7.30
C VAL A 140 -10.58 -1.11 6.50
N PHE A 141 -10.14 -0.86 5.27
CA PHE A 141 -10.77 0.11 4.37
C PHE A 141 -12.24 -0.24 4.10
N ARG A 142 -12.53 -1.50 3.76
CA ARG A 142 -13.90 -1.98 3.54
C ARG A 142 -14.77 -1.84 4.79
N ARG A 143 -14.24 -2.23 5.95
CA ARG A 143 -14.93 -2.06 7.25
C ARG A 143 -15.18 -0.60 7.62
N GLU A 144 -14.23 0.28 7.32
CA GLU A 144 -14.37 1.72 7.56
C GLU A 144 -15.43 2.36 6.66
N LEU A 145 -15.54 1.92 5.41
CA LEU A 145 -16.60 2.35 4.51
C LEU A 145 -17.97 1.83 4.97
N LEU A 146 -18.09 0.54 5.27
CA LEU A 146 -19.36 -0.07 5.68
C LEU A 146 -19.81 0.36 7.08
N GLY A 147 -18.90 0.45 8.05
CA GLY A 147 -19.20 0.90 9.41
C GLY A 147 -19.43 2.42 9.52
N SER A 148 -19.30 3.16 8.42
CA SER A 148 -19.77 4.56 8.34
C SER A 148 -21.20 4.68 7.79
N LEU A 149 -21.82 3.54 7.44
CA LEU A 149 -23.22 3.42 6.99
C LEU A 149 -24.14 2.85 8.09
N ALA A 150 -23.58 2.43 9.23
CA ALA A 150 -24.31 1.98 10.41
C ALA A 150 -24.25 3.06 11.49
#